data_AF-A0A7L4PS92-F1
#
_entry.id   AF-A0A7L4PS92-F1
#
_cell.length_a   1.000
_cell.length_b   1.000
_cell.length_c   1.000
_cell.angle_alpha   90.00
_cell.angle_beta   90.00
_cell.angle_gamma   90.00
#
_symmetry.space_group_name_H-M   'P 1'
#
loop_
_entity.id
_entity.type
_entity.pdbx_description
1 polymer ?
#
loop_
_entity_poly.entity_id
_entity_poly.type
_entity_poly.pdbx_seq_one_letter_code
_entity_poly.pdbx_strand_id
1 'polypeptide(L)'
;MPVPEEISRITDVLKDNPRGMSVSDISAMLGMNRNTVARYLDMLLVSGQAEMKAYGKAKVYYLSQRVPIAAMLDFSSDMVVVLDRDLRVVQANDTRGASHPETE
;
A
#
# COMPACT_ATOMS: atom_id res chain seq x y z
N MET A 1 17.46 -4.36 -12.87
CA MET A 1 17.46 -5.82 -12.62
C MET A 1 16.05 -6.33 -12.82
N PRO A 2 15.83 -7.48 -13.47
CA PRO A 2 14.55 -8.15 -13.44
C PRO A 2 14.21 -8.54 -11.99
N VAL A 3 12.96 -8.35 -11.59
CA VAL A 3 12.48 -8.83 -10.30
C VAL A 3 12.43 -10.36 -10.36
N PRO A 4 12.96 -11.09 -9.37
CA PRO A 4 12.81 -12.55 -9.32
C PRO A 4 11.35 -12.97 -9.49
N GLU A 5 11.10 -14.01 -10.27
CA GLU A 5 9.75 -14.49 -10.59
C GLU A 5 8.97 -14.85 -9.31
N GLU A 6 9.68 -15.38 -8.30
CA GLU A 6 9.14 -15.69 -6.99
C GLU A 6 8.58 -14.47 -6.25
N ILE A 7 9.24 -13.32 -6.38
CA ILE A 7 8.77 -12.08 -5.74
C ILE A 7 7.45 -11.65 -6.39
N SER A 8 7.37 -11.71 -7.72
CA SER A 8 6.15 -11.36 -8.46
C SER A 8 4.97 -12.25 -8.03
N ARG A 9 5.21 -13.56 -7.93
CA ARG A 9 4.20 -14.53 -7.45
C ARG A 9 3.77 -14.23 -6.01
N ILE A 10 4.68 -13.86 -5.12
CA ILE A 10 4.35 -13.48 -3.73
C ILE A 10 3.52 -12.18 -3.71
N THR A 11 3.87 -11.18 -4.50
CA THR A 11 3.12 -9.92 -4.55
C THR A 11 1.71 -10.10 -5.13
N ASP A 12 1.54 -10.95 -6.14
CA ASP A 12 0.23 -11.27 -6.72
C ASP A 12 -0.67 -11.93 -5.67
N VAL A 13 -0.11 -12.88 -4.91
CA VAL A 13 -0.81 -13.52 -3.80
C VAL A 13 -1.28 -12.52 -2.74
N LEU A 14 -0.43 -11.58 -2.34
CA LEU A 14 -0.80 -10.56 -1.36
C LEU A 14 -1.84 -9.56 -1.91
N LYS A 15 -1.79 -9.29 -3.22
CA LYS A 15 -2.77 -8.45 -3.92
C LYS A 15 -4.16 -9.10 -3.94
N ASP A 16 -4.22 -10.40 -4.22
CA ASP A 16 -5.45 -11.19 -4.26
C ASP A 16 -6.01 -11.48 -2.86
N ASN A 17 -5.20 -11.29 -1.81
CA ASN A 17 -5.58 -11.50 -0.41
C ASN A 17 -5.40 -10.22 0.43
N PRO A 18 -6.29 -9.21 0.31
CA PRO A 18 -6.16 -7.93 1.03
C PRO A 18 -6.22 -8.04 2.56
N ARG A 19 -6.73 -9.16 3.09
CA ARG A 19 -6.73 -9.47 4.53
C ARG A 19 -5.36 -9.93 5.05
N GLY A 20 -4.38 -10.02 4.17
CA GLY A 20 -3.03 -10.47 4.46
C GLY A 20 -2.92 -11.98 4.61
N MET A 21 -1.70 -12.48 4.53
CA MET A 21 -1.40 -13.90 4.65
C MET A 21 -0.17 -14.17 5.49
N SER A 22 -0.13 -15.30 6.19
CA SER A 22 1.08 -15.73 6.88
C SER A 22 2.09 -16.34 5.92
N VAL A 23 3.35 -16.41 6.33
CA VAL A 23 4.41 -17.07 5.55
C VAL A 23 4.04 -18.52 5.24
N SER A 24 3.39 -19.23 6.19
CA SER A 24 2.96 -20.61 5.99
C SER A 24 1.90 -20.73 4.89
N ASP A 25 0.93 -19.82 4.88
CA ASP A 25 -0.18 -19.88 3.94
C ASP A 25 0.29 -19.54 2.53
N ILE A 26 1.17 -18.53 2.39
CA ILE A 26 1.80 -18.17 1.12
C ILE A 26 2.66 -19.32 0.60
N SER A 27 3.45 -19.93 1.48
CA SER A 27 4.29 -21.10 1.16
C SER A 27 3.46 -22.28 0.65
N ALA A 28 2.37 -22.60 1.35
CA ALA A 28 1.46 -23.69 0.97
C ALA A 28 0.78 -23.41 -0.37
N MET A 29 0.29 -22.19 -0.59
CA MET A 29 -0.43 -21.82 -1.82
C MET A 29 0.49 -21.77 -3.05
N LEU A 30 1.73 -21.31 -2.89
CA LEU A 30 2.69 -21.20 -3.99
C LEU A 30 3.53 -22.47 -4.20
N GLY A 31 3.45 -23.45 -3.29
CA GLY A 31 4.33 -24.62 -3.28
C GLY A 31 5.81 -24.25 -3.07
N MET A 32 6.08 -23.13 -2.38
CA MET A 32 7.42 -22.56 -2.24
C MET A 32 7.98 -22.84 -0.84
N ASN A 33 9.31 -22.99 -0.72
CA ASN A 33 9.95 -23.15 0.58
C ASN A 33 9.68 -21.94 1.50
N ARG A 34 9.24 -22.22 2.73
CA ARG A 34 8.89 -21.19 3.73
C ARG A 34 10.01 -20.19 4.02
N ASN A 35 11.27 -20.64 4.05
CA ASN A 35 12.43 -19.76 4.28
C ASN A 35 12.67 -18.84 3.08
N THR A 36 12.41 -19.32 1.87
CA THR A 36 12.47 -18.50 0.65
C THR A 36 11.37 -17.44 0.64
N VAL A 37 10.14 -17.83 0.98
CA VAL A 37 9.02 -16.88 1.13
C VAL A 37 9.33 -15.83 2.20
N ALA A 38 9.80 -16.24 3.37
CA ALA A 38 10.17 -15.33 4.45
C ALA A 38 11.23 -14.31 4.01
N ARG A 39 12.30 -14.77 3.36
CA ARG A 39 13.37 -13.91 2.83
C ARG A 39 12.84 -12.88 1.83
N TYR A 40 11.96 -13.27 0.91
CA TYR A 40 11.38 -12.33 -0.06
C TYR A 40 10.40 -11.36 0.59
N LEU A 41 9.57 -11.82 1.54
CA LEU A 41 8.72 -10.94 2.31
C LEU A 41 9.51 -9.92 3.13
N ASP A 42 10.66 -10.32 3.69
CA ASP A 42 11.56 -9.40 4.40
C ASP A 42 12.17 -8.36 3.44
N MET A 43 12.55 -8.76 2.21
CA MET A 43 12.99 -7.80 1.19
C MET A 43 11.87 -6.81 0.80
N LEU A 44 10.64 -7.29 0.63
CA LEU A 44 9.47 -6.45 0.34
C LEU A 44 9.15 -5.51 1.51
N LEU A 45 9.31 -5.98 2.76
CA LEU A 45 9.12 -5.17 3.96
C LEU A 45 10.18 -4.06 4.06
N VAL A 46 11.45 -4.38 3.86
CA VAL A 46 12.55 -3.41 3.89
C VAL A 46 12.41 -2.35 2.79
N SER A 47 11.92 -2.74 1.60
CA SER A 47 11.63 -1.81 0.51
C SER A 47 10.30 -1.05 0.66
N GLY A 48 9.53 -1.34 1.72
CA GLY A 48 8.22 -0.75 1.98
C GLY A 48 7.14 -1.12 0.95
N GLN A 49 7.33 -2.21 0.23
CA GLN A 49 6.33 -2.76 -0.71
C GLN A 49 5.35 -3.72 -0.02
N ALA A 50 5.73 -4.23 1.15
CA ALA A 50 4.84 -4.99 2.02
C ALA A 50 4.84 -4.41 3.44
N GLU A 51 3.76 -4.67 4.15
CA GLU A 51 3.61 -4.41 5.58
C GLU A 51 3.46 -5.74 6.33
N MET A 52 3.80 -5.75 7.62
CA MET A 52 3.64 -6.92 8.47
C MET A 52 2.98 -6.51 9.78
N LYS A 53 1.94 -7.26 10.17
CA LYS A 53 1.29 -7.13 11.48
C LYS A 53 1.38 -8.45 12.23
N ALA A 54 1.68 -8.36 13.52
CA ALA A 54 1.69 -9.49 14.42
C ALA A 54 0.29 -9.70 15.02
N TYR A 55 -0.26 -10.90 14.88
CA TYR A 55 -1.48 -11.35 15.54
C TYR A 55 -1.11 -12.48 16.50
N GLY A 56 -0.87 -12.12 17.76
CA GLY A 56 -0.28 -13.03 18.74
C GLY A 56 1.09 -13.51 18.29
N LYS A 57 1.23 -14.82 18.03
CA LYS A 57 2.47 -15.43 17.53
C LYS A 57 2.58 -15.45 15.99
N ALA A 58 1.51 -15.13 15.27
CA ALA A 58 1.49 -15.18 13.82
C ALA A 58 1.94 -13.83 13.22
N LYS A 59 2.83 -13.88 12.22
CA LYS A 59 3.14 -12.74 11.36
C LYS A 59 2.27 -12.82 10.11
N VAL A 60 1.47 -11.78 9.88
CA VAL A 60 0.60 -11.66 8.70
C VAL A 60 1.13 -10.50 7.86
N TYR A 61 1.37 -10.77 6.58
CA TYR A 61 1.93 -9.83 5.62
C TYR A 61 0.84 -9.31 4.70
N TYR A 62 0.96 -8.05 4.31
CA TYR A 62 0.03 -7.31 3.46
C TYR A 62 0.83 -6.63 2.35
N LEU A 63 0.23 -6.47 1.17
CA LEU A 63 0.78 -5.55 0.19
C LEU A 63 0.61 -4.11 0.71
N SER A 64 1.64 -3.28 0.64
CA SER A 64 1.55 -1.89 1.09
C SER A 64 0.54 -1.11 0.25
N GLN A 65 -0.42 -0.47 0.91
CA GLN A 65 -1.38 0.41 0.25
C GLN A 65 -0.86 1.85 0.30
N ARG A 66 -0.20 2.28 -0.77
CA ARG A 66 0.20 3.68 -0.94
C ARG A 66 -0.91 4.41 -1.68
N VAL A 67 -1.75 5.15 -0.94
CA VAL A 67 -2.69 6.09 -1.56
C VAL A 67 -1.89 7.30 -2.01
N PRO A 68 -1.95 7.71 -3.31
CA PRO A 68 -1.32 8.95 -3.74
C PRO A 68 -1.82 10.11 -2.89
N ILE A 69 -0.92 10.99 -2.42
CA ILE A 69 -1.29 12.15 -1.61
C ILE A 69 -2.40 12.95 -2.33
N ALA A 70 -2.27 13.16 -3.63
CA ALA A 70 -3.28 13.79 -4.48
C ALA A 70 -4.69 13.20 -4.32
N ALA A 71 -4.82 11.87 -4.24
CA ALA A 71 -6.12 11.24 -4.03
C ALA A 71 -6.64 11.46 -2.61
N MET A 72 -5.79 11.50 -1.58
CA MET A 72 -6.20 11.86 -0.22
C MET A 72 -6.65 13.33 -0.12
N LEU A 73 -6.02 14.21 -0.89
CA LEU A 73 -6.38 15.63 -0.99
C LEU A 73 -7.79 15.82 -1.57
N ASP A 74 -8.20 15.00 -2.54
CA ASP A 74 -9.54 15.07 -3.17
C ASP A 74 -10.68 14.58 -2.24
N PHE A 75 -10.37 13.76 -1.23
CA PHE A 75 -11.35 13.32 -0.22
C PHE A 75 -11.50 14.28 0.97
N SER A 76 -10.61 15.27 1.11
CA SER A 76 -10.68 16.27 2.17
C SER A 76 -11.62 17.41 1.78
N SER A 77 -12.66 17.64 2.58
CA SER A 77 -13.53 18.82 2.43
C SER A 77 -12.83 20.14 2.79
N ASP A 78 -11.75 20.06 3.55
CA ASP A 78 -10.92 21.21 3.91
C ASP A 78 -9.79 21.42 2.89
N MET A 79 -9.37 22.67 2.71
CA MET A 79 -8.28 23.01 1.80
C MET A 79 -6.96 22.42 2.29
N VAL A 80 -6.34 21.53 1.51
CA VAL A 80 -5.05 20.92 1.84
C VAL A 80 -4.00 21.34 0.82
N VAL A 81 -2.90 21.88 1.34
CA VAL A 81 -1.77 22.43 0.57
C VAL A 81 -0.52 21.63 0.87
N VAL A 82 0.13 21.11 -0.18
CA VAL A 82 1.43 20.45 -0.10
C VAL A 82 2.51 21.50 -0.36
N LEU A 83 3.45 21.61 0.58
CA LEU A 83 4.60 22.51 0.49
C LEU A 83 5.89 21.72 0.22
N ASP A 84 6.82 22.31 -0.52
CA ASP A 84 8.20 21.83 -0.57
C ASP A 84 9.00 22.25 0.69
N ARG A 85 10.29 21.89 0.72
CA ARG A 85 11.19 22.18 1.84
C ARG A 85 11.46 23.69 2.02
N ASP A 86 11.22 24.49 0.99
CA ASP A 86 11.37 25.94 0.99
C ASP A 86 10.03 26.65 1.21
N LEU A 87 9.02 25.91 1.69
CA LEU A 87 7.66 26.40 1.96
C LEU A 87 6.93 26.91 0.70
N ARG A 88 7.32 26.45 -0.49
CA ARG A 88 6.59 26.79 -1.72
C ARG A 88 5.48 25.79 -1.95
N VAL A 89 4.33 26.29 -2.39
CA VAL A 89 3.18 25.44 -2.76
C VAL A 89 3.54 24.62 -4.00
N VAL A 90 3.56 23.30 -3.86
CA VAL A 90 3.74 22.36 -4.98
C VAL A 90 2.41 21.75 -5.44
N GLN A 91 1.40 21.70 -4.56
CA GLN A 91 0.07 21.23 -4.89
C GLN A 91 -0.97 21.80 -3.91
N ALA A 92 -2.17 22.09 -4.38
CA ALA A 92 -3.35 22.39 -3.56
C ALA A 92 -4.55 21.62 -4.12
N ASN A 93 -5.46 21.20 -3.24
CA ASN A 93 -6.72 20.58 -3.68
C ASN A 93 -7.73 21.65 -4.13
N ASP A 94 -8.54 21.32 -5.13
CA ASP A 94 -9.60 22.21 -5.60
C ASP A 94 -10.81 22.04 -4.68
N THR A 95 -10.98 22.95 -3.71
CA THR A 95 -12.19 23.03 -2.91
C THR A 95 -13.33 23.53 -3.79
N ARG A 96 -14.00 22.61 -4.50
CA ARG A 96 -15.35 22.88 -5.00
C ARG A 96 -16.30 22.88 -3.81
N GLY A 97 -16.30 24.00 -3.09
CA GLY A 97 -17.38 24.36 -2.18
C GLY A 97 -18.69 24.31 -2.96
N ALA A 98 -19.65 23.59 -2.40
CA ALA A 98 -20.98 23.36 -2.93
C ALA A 98 -21.56 24.57 -3.70
N SER A 99 -21.58 24.50 -5.03
CA SER A 99 -22.56 25.27 -5.80
C SER A 99 -23.90 24.55 -5.63
N HIS A 100 -24.69 24.99 -4.65
CA HIS A 100 -26.14 24.82 -4.70
C HIS A 100 -26.61 25.27 -6.10
N PRO A 101 -27.37 24.45 -6.86
CA PRO A 101 -28.15 24.99 -7.95
C PRO A 101 -29.28 25.82 -7.31
N GLU A 102 -29.15 27.14 -7.38
CA GLU A 102 -30.29 28.03 -7.17
C GLU A 102 -31.36 27.65 -8.19
N THR A 103 -32.57 27.46 -7.66
CA THR A 103 -33.77 27.13 -8.42
C THR A 103 -34.26 28.40 -9.11
N GLU A 104 -34.49 28.35 -10.42
CA GLU A 104 -35.60 29.04 -11.12
C GLU A 104 -35.76 28.48 -12.54
#